data_AF-A0A524PYW0-F1
#
_entry.id   AF-A0A524PYW0-F1
#
_cell.length_a   1.000
_cell.length_b   1.000
_cell.length_c   1.000
_cell.angle_alpha   90.00
_cell.angle_beta   90.00
_cell.angle_gamma   90.00
#
_symmetry.space_group_name_H-M   'P 1'
#
loop_
_entity.id
_entity.type
_entity.pdbx_description
1 polymer ?
#
loop_
_entity_poly.entity_id
_entity_poly.type
_entity_poly.pdbx_seq_one_letter_code
_entity_poly.pdbx_strand_id
1 'polypeptide(L)'
;MKEVAMLERTGNFFAEKVRKILPDSFVFAVLLTFITVILALTMTGAGPKEIIEAWVKGVFDSDIIFFAFLMIMVLTFGFCIGVSKPFTRFFNWLVRFIKKPWQVYFFLVILSILLMLVNWGLAPVLAILAVEICKRVKGVDYRVAIAAFYSGLLVWHGGMSSSAA
;
A
#
# COMPACT_ATOMS: atom_id res chain seq x y z
N MET A 1 30.73 -4.05 -5.14
CA MET A 1 30.48 -3.16 -3.97
C MET A 1 30.31 -1.68 -4.36
N LYS A 2 31.17 -1.10 -5.23
CA LYS A 2 31.04 0.33 -5.65
C LYS A 2 29.74 0.66 -6.40
N GLU A 3 29.25 -0.22 -7.28
CA GLU A 3 28.00 0.00 -8.02
C GLU A 3 26.76 -0.01 -7.12
N VAL A 4 26.71 -0.93 -6.15
CA VAL A 4 25.63 -0.98 -5.14
C VAL A 4 25.60 0.32 -4.32
N ALA A 5 26.77 0.83 -3.92
CA ALA A 5 26.89 2.10 -3.21
C ALA A 5 26.48 3.31 -4.08
N MET A 6 26.71 3.26 -5.39
CA MET A 6 26.27 4.30 -6.33
C MET A 6 24.74 4.30 -6.48
N LEU A 7 24.13 3.14 -6.68
CA LEU A 7 22.67 3.01 -6.79
C LEU A 7 21.96 3.45 -5.51
N GLU A 8 22.47 3.04 -4.35
CA GLU A 8 21.94 3.44 -3.05
C GLU A 8 22.04 4.96 -2.85
N ARG A 9 23.19 5.56 -3.17
CA ARG A 9 23.41 7.00 -3.05
C ARG A 9 22.49 7.80 -3.98
N THR A 10 22.32 7.36 -5.21
CA THR A 10 21.42 8.00 -6.18
C THR A 10 19.96 7.84 -5.74
N GLY A 11 19.55 6.65 -5.28
CA GLY A 11 18.21 6.41 -4.73
C GLY A 11 17.90 7.31 -3.54
N ASN A 12 18.83 7.42 -2.59
CA ASN A 12 18.68 8.27 -1.41
C ASN A 12 18.60 9.75 -1.78
N PHE A 13 19.39 10.23 -2.74
CA PHE A 13 19.33 11.61 -3.21
C PHE A 13 17.93 11.98 -3.73
N PHE A 14 17.34 11.15 -4.59
CA PHE A 14 15.99 11.39 -5.11
C PHE A 14 14.94 11.26 -4.01
N ALA A 15 15.03 10.23 -3.17
CA ALA A 15 14.09 10.02 -2.06
C ALA A 15 14.07 11.20 -1.09
N GLU A 16 15.24 11.74 -0.71
CA GLU A 16 15.33 12.90 0.18
C GLU A 16 14.77 14.17 -0.44
N LYS A 17 15.04 14.42 -1.72
CA LYS A 17 14.49 15.58 -2.41
C LYS A 17 12.96 15.50 -2.52
N VAL A 18 12.43 14.36 -2.93
CA VAL A 18 10.98 14.16 -3.05
C VAL A 18 10.30 14.28 -1.70
N ARG A 19 10.82 13.63 -0.65
CA ARG A 19 10.25 13.72 0.71
C ARG A 19 10.16 15.14 1.25
N LYS A 20 11.07 16.04 0.86
CA LYS A 20 11.05 17.45 1.29
C LYS A 20 10.06 18.31 0.51
N ILE A 21 9.73 17.91 -0.73
CA ILE A 21 8.92 18.72 -1.65
C ILE A 21 7.49 18.24 -1.70
N LEU A 22 7.27 16.92 -1.64
CA LEU A 22 5.97 16.28 -1.81
C LEU A 22 5.14 16.45 -0.53
N PRO A 23 4.09 17.30 -0.53
CA PRO A 23 3.13 17.37 0.56
C PRO A 23 2.37 16.06 0.70
N ASP A 24 1.72 15.88 1.84
CA ASP A 24 0.79 14.78 2.04
C ASP A 24 -0.35 14.82 1.00
N SER A 25 -0.83 13.64 0.58
CA SER A 25 -1.91 13.52 -0.42
C SER A 25 -3.17 14.30 -0.03
N PHE A 26 -3.47 14.40 1.27
CA PHE A 26 -4.59 15.20 1.76
C PHE A 26 -4.40 16.69 1.49
N VAL A 27 -3.17 17.21 1.60
CA VAL A 27 -2.85 18.61 1.29
C VAL A 27 -3.14 18.91 -0.18
N PHE A 28 -2.78 18.00 -1.09
CA PHE A 28 -3.12 18.14 -2.50
C PHE A 28 -4.63 18.18 -2.74
N ALA A 29 -5.40 17.31 -2.09
CA ALA A 29 -6.86 17.30 -2.23
C ALA A 29 -7.50 18.63 -1.77
N VAL A 30 -7.02 19.18 -0.64
CA VAL A 30 -7.48 20.48 -0.14
C VAL A 30 -7.10 21.62 -1.08
N LEU A 31 -5.85 21.66 -1.55
CA LEU A 31 -5.38 22.69 -2.50
C LEU A 31 -6.18 22.66 -3.81
N LEU A 32 -6.38 21.47 -4.37
CA LEU A 32 -7.18 21.30 -5.59
C LEU A 32 -8.63 21.71 -5.37
N THR A 33 -9.19 21.46 -4.19
CA THR A 33 -10.54 21.93 -3.83
C THR A 33 -10.61 23.45 -3.89
N PHE A 34 -9.67 24.17 -3.25
CA PHE A 34 -9.64 25.63 -3.30
C PHE A 34 -9.43 26.18 -4.71
N ILE A 35 -8.49 25.60 -5.47
CA ILE A 35 -8.25 25.98 -6.86
C ILE A 35 -9.54 25.80 -7.68
N THR A 36 -10.23 24.67 -7.52
CA THR A 36 -11.48 24.38 -8.23
C THR A 36 -12.59 25.37 -7.86
N VAL A 37 -12.71 25.75 -6.58
CA VAL A 37 -13.68 26.77 -6.14
C VAL A 37 -13.37 28.14 -6.76
N ILE A 38 -12.11 28.56 -6.81
CA ILE A 38 -11.70 29.84 -7.44
C ILE A 38 -12.01 29.83 -8.94
N LEU A 39 -11.69 28.73 -9.62
CA LEU A 39 -11.98 28.58 -11.05
C LEU A 39 -13.49 28.58 -11.31
N ALA A 40 -14.29 27.90 -10.49
CA ALA A 40 -15.74 27.91 -10.62
C ALA A 40 -16.32 29.33 -10.46
N LEU A 41 -15.91 30.07 -9.42
CA LEU A 41 -16.37 31.44 -9.17
C LEU A 41 -16.02 32.40 -10.32
N THR A 42 -14.87 32.20 -10.98
CA THR A 42 -14.37 33.12 -12.00
C THR A 42 -14.77 32.74 -13.42
N MET A 43 -15.09 31.46 -13.69
CA MET A 43 -15.25 30.95 -15.05
C MET A 43 -16.65 30.44 -15.40
N THR A 44 -17.52 30.09 -14.43
CA THR A 44 -18.82 29.45 -14.73
C THR A 44 -20.04 30.35 -14.51
N GLY A 45 -19.86 31.54 -13.94
CA GLY A 45 -20.95 32.44 -13.57
C GLY A 45 -21.82 31.94 -12.39
N ALA A 46 -21.46 30.80 -11.78
CA ALA A 46 -22.17 30.21 -10.67
C ALA A 46 -21.97 31.01 -9.37
N GLY A 47 -23.03 31.13 -8.57
CA GLY A 47 -22.97 31.80 -7.29
C GLY A 47 -22.20 30.98 -6.23
N PRO A 48 -21.65 31.61 -5.16
CA PRO A 48 -20.95 30.91 -4.09
C PRO A 48 -21.76 29.77 -3.45
N LYS A 49 -23.08 29.98 -3.30
CA LYS A 49 -24.01 28.97 -2.75
C LYS A 49 -24.10 27.73 -3.65
N GLU A 50 -24.26 27.92 -4.96
CA GLU A 50 -24.38 26.84 -5.94
C GLU A 50 -23.09 26.00 -6.00
N ILE A 51 -21.93 26.65 -5.89
CA ILE A 51 -20.62 25.97 -5.88
C ILE A 51 -20.48 25.10 -4.63
N ILE A 52 -20.89 25.59 -3.45
CA ILE A 52 -20.88 24.79 -2.22
C ILE A 52 -21.84 23.61 -2.33
N GLU A 53 -23.06 23.83 -2.82
CA GLU A 53 -24.03 22.75 -3.04
C GLU A 53 -23.52 21.69 -4.02
N ALA A 54 -22.87 22.12 -5.11
CA ALA A 54 -22.24 21.22 -6.07
C ALA A 54 -21.08 20.42 -5.45
N TRP A 55 -20.24 21.07 -4.64
CA TRP A 55 -19.14 20.40 -3.95
C TRP A 55 -19.66 19.36 -2.94
N VAL A 56 -20.65 19.72 -2.12
CA VAL A 56 -21.28 18.80 -1.16
C VAL A 56 -21.91 17.62 -1.89
N LYS A 57 -22.70 17.89 -2.94
CA LYS A 57 -23.32 16.83 -3.75
C LYS A 57 -22.29 15.89 -4.36
N GLY A 58 -21.15 16.42 -4.82
CA GLY A 58 -20.07 15.61 -5.38
C GLY A 58 -19.35 14.77 -4.34
N VAL A 59 -18.84 15.37 -3.27
CA VAL A 59 -18.05 14.67 -2.23
C VAL A 59 -18.89 13.63 -1.48
N PHE A 60 -20.15 13.96 -1.20
CA PHE A 60 -21.08 13.06 -0.52
C PHE A 60 -21.94 12.25 -1.49
N ASP A 61 -21.52 12.15 -2.75
CA ASP A 61 -22.12 11.23 -3.68
C ASP A 61 -22.02 9.79 -3.14
N SER A 62 -23.08 9.01 -3.33
CA SER A 62 -23.19 7.67 -2.76
C SER A 62 -22.11 6.73 -3.29
N ASP A 63 -21.68 6.91 -4.55
CA ASP A 63 -20.65 6.07 -5.16
C ASP A 63 -19.28 6.37 -4.54
N ILE A 64 -18.97 7.64 -4.27
CA ILE A 64 -17.72 8.05 -3.62
C ILE A 64 -17.67 7.55 -2.17
N ILE A 65 -18.76 7.73 -1.41
CA ILE A 65 -18.84 7.26 -0.02
C ILE A 65 -18.72 5.74 0.03
N PHE A 66 -19.45 5.03 -0.85
CA PHE A 66 -19.39 3.57 -0.91
C PHE A 66 -17.98 3.07 -1.24
N PHE A 67 -17.33 3.67 -2.25
CA PHE A 67 -15.95 3.37 -2.58
C PHE A 67 -14.98 3.64 -1.42
N ALA A 68 -15.11 4.79 -0.75
CA ALA A 68 -14.28 5.13 0.40
C ALA A 68 -14.48 4.12 1.54
N PHE A 69 -15.71 3.71 1.81
CA PHE A 69 -16.03 2.70 2.81
C PHE A 69 -15.43 1.33 2.45
N LEU A 70 -15.53 0.90 1.18
CA LEU A 70 -14.87 -0.31 0.71
C LEU A 70 -13.36 -0.27 0.96
N MET A 71 -12.71 0.84 0.63
CA MET A 71 -11.26 1.00 0.83
C MET A 71 -10.88 0.98 2.32
N ILE A 72 -11.66 1.63 3.19
CA ILE A 72 -11.47 1.57 4.64
C ILE A 72 -11.62 0.12 5.14
N MET A 73 -12.64 -0.60 4.69
CA MET A 73 -12.86 -2.01 5.07
C MET A 73 -11.72 -2.91 4.59
N VAL A 74 -11.24 -2.74 3.36
CA VAL A 74 -10.11 -3.52 2.82
C VAL A 74 -8.87 -3.36 3.70
N LEU A 75 -8.49 -2.11 4.01
CA LEU A 75 -7.34 -1.81 4.87
C LEU A 75 -7.54 -2.30 6.31
N THR A 76 -8.70 -2.03 6.89
CA THR A 76 -9.00 -2.36 8.29
C THR A 76 -9.07 -3.86 8.49
N PHE A 77 -9.81 -4.59 7.66
CA PHE A 77 -9.87 -6.05 7.75
C PHE A 77 -8.55 -6.71 7.42
N GLY A 78 -7.82 -6.21 6.41
CA GLY A 78 -6.49 -6.70 6.09
C GLY A 78 -5.56 -6.58 7.31
N PHE A 79 -5.52 -5.41 7.94
CA PHE A 79 -4.72 -5.21 9.15
C PHE A 79 -5.19 -6.10 10.31
N CYS A 80 -6.49 -6.10 10.63
CA CYS A 80 -7.07 -6.89 11.72
C CYS A 80 -6.80 -8.39 11.58
N ILE A 81 -6.92 -8.95 10.37
CA ILE A 81 -6.60 -10.35 10.08
C ILE A 81 -5.10 -10.58 10.32
N GLY A 82 -4.25 -9.72 9.76
CA GLY A 82 -2.80 -9.87 9.84
C GLY A 82 -2.25 -9.84 11.27
N VAL A 83 -2.83 -9.02 12.16
CA VAL A 83 -2.40 -8.95 13.57
C VAL A 83 -3.12 -9.95 14.48
N SER A 84 -4.07 -10.72 13.95
CA SER A 84 -4.84 -11.68 14.74
C SER A 84 -3.97 -12.84 15.26
N LYS A 85 -4.33 -13.36 16.45
CA LYS A 85 -3.66 -14.55 17.03
C LYS A 85 -3.74 -15.78 16.11
N PRO A 86 -4.90 -16.09 15.47
CA PRO A 86 -4.98 -17.21 14.52
C PRO A 86 -4.01 -17.07 13.35
N PHE A 87 -3.96 -15.89 12.71
CA PHE A 87 -3.06 -15.65 11.59
C PHE A 87 -1.59 -15.77 12.01
N THR A 88 -1.22 -15.15 13.12
CA THR A 88 0.15 -15.23 13.64
C THR A 88 0.56 -16.67 13.99
N ARG A 89 -0.37 -17.49 14.53
CA ARG A 89 -0.11 -18.91 14.80
C ARG A 89 0.06 -19.71 13.52
N PHE A 90 -0.83 -19.52 12.56
CA PHE A 90 -0.78 -20.17 11.25
C PHE A 90 0.53 -19.85 10.52
N PHE A 91 0.90 -18.57 10.47
CA PHE A 91 2.14 -18.12 9.87
C PHE A 91 3.36 -18.73 10.57
N ASN A 92 3.43 -18.66 11.90
CA ASN A 92 4.54 -19.27 12.64
C ASN A 92 4.63 -20.78 12.43
N TRP A 93 3.50 -21.47 12.26
CA TRP A 93 3.47 -22.88 11.93
C TRP A 93 4.07 -23.14 10.53
N LEU A 94 3.69 -22.38 9.50
CA LEU A 94 4.27 -22.49 8.16
C LEU A 94 5.78 -22.26 8.16
N VAL A 95 6.25 -21.24 8.88
CA VAL A 95 7.67 -20.86 8.91
C VAL A 95 8.56 -21.93 9.54
N ARG A 96 8.03 -22.83 10.40
CA ARG A 96 8.81 -23.92 11.01
C ARG A 96 9.40 -24.89 9.98
N PHE A 97 8.82 -24.97 8.79
CA PHE A 97 9.31 -25.84 7.72
C PHE A 97 10.41 -25.19 6.86
N ILE A 98 10.66 -23.89 7.05
CA ILE A 98 11.63 -23.11 6.28
C ILE A 98 12.98 -23.13 7.01
N LYS A 99 13.98 -23.77 6.41
CA LYS A 99 15.31 -23.98 7.02
C LYS A 99 16.47 -23.46 6.18
N LYS A 100 16.25 -23.21 4.89
CA LYS A 100 17.29 -22.79 3.93
C LYS A 100 16.95 -21.43 3.31
N PRO A 101 17.94 -20.59 2.96
CA PRO A 101 17.70 -19.26 2.38
C PRO A 101 16.80 -19.26 1.15
N TRP A 102 16.99 -20.19 0.21
CA TRP A 102 16.15 -20.26 -1.00
C TRP A 102 14.67 -20.53 -0.69
N GLN A 103 14.38 -21.29 0.38
CA GLN A 103 13.01 -21.57 0.81
C GLN A 103 12.32 -20.30 1.32
N VAL A 104 13.08 -19.37 1.93
CA VAL A 104 12.56 -18.07 2.38
C VAL A 104 12.06 -17.27 1.19
N TYR A 105 12.87 -17.13 0.14
CA TYR A 105 12.49 -16.36 -1.05
C TYR A 105 11.25 -16.95 -1.73
N PHE A 106 11.24 -18.26 -1.95
CA PHE A 106 10.12 -18.94 -2.61
C PHE A 106 8.84 -18.85 -1.78
N PHE A 107 8.94 -19.04 -0.46
CA PHE A 107 7.82 -18.90 0.46
C PHE A 107 7.25 -17.48 0.46
N LEU A 108 8.11 -16.46 0.50
CA LEU A 108 7.66 -15.07 0.47
C LEU A 108 6.93 -14.72 -0.82
N VAL A 109 7.41 -15.18 -1.98
CA VAL A 109 6.72 -14.96 -3.27
C VAL A 109 5.33 -15.61 -3.25
N ILE A 110 5.24 -16.91 -2.94
CA ILE A 110 3.96 -17.62 -3.01
C ILE A 110 2.97 -17.06 -1.98
N LEU A 111 3.43 -16.87 -0.73
CA LEU A 111 2.56 -16.37 0.32
C LEU A 111 2.07 -14.96 0.03
N SER A 112 2.94 -14.08 -0.48
CA SER A 112 2.53 -12.73 -0.87
C SER A 112 1.51 -12.77 -2.01
N ILE A 113 1.75 -13.51 -3.09
CA ILE A 113 0.78 -13.67 -4.19
C ILE A 113 -0.58 -14.12 -3.65
N LEU A 114 -0.63 -15.19 -2.85
CA LEU A 114 -1.88 -15.74 -2.33
C LEU A 114 -2.63 -14.73 -1.46
N LEU A 115 -1.93 -14.05 -0.55
CA LEU A 115 -2.56 -13.08 0.35
C LEU A 115 -2.97 -11.79 -0.39
N MET A 116 -2.18 -11.34 -1.37
CA MET A 116 -2.47 -10.15 -2.17
C MET A 116 -3.67 -10.35 -3.11
N LEU A 117 -3.90 -11.58 -3.59
CA LEU A 117 -5.11 -11.93 -4.33
C LEU A 117 -6.38 -11.87 -3.47
N VAL A 118 -6.26 -12.13 -2.17
CA VAL A 118 -7.39 -12.09 -1.23
C VAL A 118 -7.64 -10.67 -0.75
N ASN A 119 -6.64 -10.04 -0.12
CA ASN A 119 -6.75 -8.70 0.43
C ASN A 119 -5.36 -8.05 0.49
N TRP A 120 -5.13 -7.07 -0.37
CA TRP A 120 -3.87 -6.34 -0.43
C TRP A 120 -3.57 -5.49 0.82
N GLY A 121 -4.58 -5.16 1.64
CA GLY A 121 -4.43 -4.53 2.94
C GLY A 121 -3.60 -5.36 3.94
N LEU A 122 -3.32 -6.63 3.65
CA LEU A 122 -2.39 -7.48 4.41
C LEU A 122 -0.91 -7.15 4.18
N ALA A 123 -0.57 -6.37 3.14
CA ALA A 123 0.82 -6.16 2.73
C ALA A 123 1.73 -5.61 3.84
N PRO A 124 1.32 -4.61 4.65
CA PRO A 124 2.17 -4.08 5.72
C PRO A 124 2.49 -5.12 6.79
N VAL A 125 1.50 -5.95 7.16
CA VAL A 125 1.69 -7.01 8.16
C VAL A 125 2.63 -8.07 7.61
N LEU A 126 2.43 -8.49 6.36
CA LEU A 126 3.29 -9.48 5.72
C LEU A 126 4.74 -8.98 5.55
N ALA A 127 4.94 -7.68 5.30
CA ALA A 127 6.28 -7.08 5.26
C ALA A 127 7.01 -7.24 6.60
N ILE A 128 6.34 -6.96 7.73
CA ILE A 128 6.92 -7.15 9.08
C ILE A 128 7.27 -8.63 9.30
N LEU A 129 6.38 -9.53 8.91
CA LEU A 129 6.58 -10.97 9.04
C LEU A 129 7.71 -11.50 8.14
N ALA A 130 7.92 -10.91 6.97
CA ALA A 130 9.04 -11.24 6.09
C ALA A 130 10.39 -10.91 6.75
N VAL A 131 10.48 -9.75 7.41
CA VAL A 131 11.67 -9.38 8.21
C VAL A 131 11.93 -10.42 9.31
N GLU A 132 10.88 -10.91 9.96
CA GLU A 132 10.99 -11.90 11.04
C GLU A 132 11.52 -13.25 10.53
N ILE A 133 11.10 -13.72 9.35
CA ILE A 133 11.67 -14.94 8.74
C ILE A 133 13.15 -14.76 8.42
N CYS A 134 13.55 -13.60 7.88
CA CYS A 134 14.94 -13.33 7.54
C CYS A 134 15.86 -13.41 8.76
N LYS A 135 15.37 -13.03 9.94
CA LYS A 135 16.12 -13.15 11.21
C LYS A 135 16.29 -14.59 11.69
N ARG A 136 15.34 -15.48 11.34
CA ARG A 136 15.34 -16.89 11.78
C ARG A 136 16.27 -17.78 10.96
N VAL A 137 16.38 -17.53 9.65
CA VAL A 137 17.19 -18.35 8.74
C VAL A 137 18.51 -17.65 8.44
N LYS A 138 19.62 -18.23 8.90
CA LYS A 138 20.97 -17.69 8.63
C LYS A 138 21.30 -17.74 7.13
N GLY A 139 21.97 -16.70 6.63
CA GLY A 139 22.42 -16.63 5.23
C GLY A 139 21.39 -16.12 4.22
N VAL A 140 20.26 -15.57 4.69
CA VAL A 140 19.29 -14.86 3.83
C VAL A 140 19.84 -13.47 3.49
N ASP A 141 19.89 -13.14 2.19
CA ASP A 141 20.08 -11.76 1.74
C ASP A 141 18.74 -11.03 1.89
N TYR A 142 18.73 -10.06 2.81
CA TYR A 142 17.55 -9.25 3.11
C TYR A 142 16.97 -8.56 1.86
N ARG A 143 17.82 -8.08 0.95
CA ARG A 143 17.37 -7.38 -0.26
C ARG A 143 16.61 -8.32 -1.19
N VAL A 144 17.09 -9.56 -1.33
CA VAL A 144 16.42 -10.59 -2.15
C VAL A 144 15.09 -11.00 -1.51
N ALA A 145 15.04 -11.11 -0.17
CA ALA A 145 13.79 -11.42 0.53
C ALA A 145 12.74 -10.31 0.37
N ILE A 146 13.14 -9.05 0.46
CA ILE A 146 12.23 -7.92 0.23
C ILE A 146 11.79 -7.88 -1.24
N ALA A 147 12.70 -8.08 -2.20
CA ALA A 147 12.33 -8.17 -3.62
C ALA A 147 11.35 -9.33 -3.89
N ALA A 148 11.56 -10.49 -3.26
CA ALA A 148 10.67 -11.63 -3.34
C ALA A 148 9.26 -11.30 -2.80
N PHE A 149 9.17 -10.67 -1.63
CA PHE A 149 7.89 -10.18 -1.09
C PHE A 149 7.22 -9.17 -2.04
N TYR A 150 7.94 -8.16 -2.52
CA TYR A 150 7.40 -7.14 -3.43
C TYR A 150 6.92 -7.72 -4.76
N SER A 151 7.55 -8.78 -5.25
CA SER A 151 7.13 -9.43 -6.50
C SER A 151 5.69 -9.97 -6.44
N GLY A 152 5.25 -10.43 -5.27
CA GLY A 152 3.87 -10.88 -5.08
C GLY A 152 2.87 -9.75 -4.87
N LEU A 153 3.31 -8.51 -4.64
CA LEU A 153 2.39 -7.35 -4.64
C LEU A 153 1.88 -7.03 -6.04
N LEU A 154 2.60 -7.42 -7.10
CA LEU A 154 2.25 -7.07 -8.47
C LEU A 154 0.89 -7.62 -8.93
N VAL A 155 0.41 -8.70 -8.32
CA VAL A 155 -0.84 -9.37 -8.74
C VAL A 155 -2.10 -8.80 -8.10
N TRP A 156 -1.98 -7.86 -7.15
CA TRP A 156 -3.09 -7.40 -6.33
C TRP A 156 -4.26 -6.80 -7.12
N HIS A 157 -3.98 -6.15 -8.25
CA HIS A 157 -5.00 -5.56 -9.13
C HIS A 157 -5.87 -6.62 -9.86
N GLY A 158 -5.44 -7.87 -9.92
CA GLY A 158 -6.22 -8.99 -10.48
C GLY A 158 -6.91 -9.86 -9.43
N GLY A 159 -6.84 -9.47 -8.15
CA GLY A 159 -7.40 -10.23 -7.04
C GLY A 159 -8.87 -9.95 -6.75
N MET A 160 -9.44 -10.70 -5.80
CA MET A 160 -10.81 -10.51 -5.30
C MET A 160 -11.05 -9.13 -4.64
N SER A 161 -9.96 -8.45 -4.26
CA SER A 161 -9.99 -7.11 -3.65
C SER A 161 -9.74 -5.98 -4.66
N SER A 162 -9.72 -6.28 -5.97
CA SER A 162 -9.66 -5.27 -7.01
C SER A 162 -10.98 -4.52 -7.13
N SER A 163 -10.92 -3.19 -7.12
CA SER A 163 -12.08 -2.29 -7.27
C SER A 163 -12.29 -1.81 -8.71
N ALA A 164 -11.39 -2.22 -9.63
CA ALA A 164 -11.45 -1.87 -11.04
C ALA A 164 -12.09 -2.98 -11.92
N ALA A 165 -12.56 -4.07 -11.29
CA ALA A 165 -13.19 -5.23 -11.94
C ALA A 165 -14.71 -5.18 -11.83
#